data_AF-A0A354GUT1-F1
#
_entry.id   AF-A0A354GUT1-F1
#
_cell.length_a   1.000
_cell.length_b   1.000
_cell.length_c   1.000
_cell.angle_alpha   90.00
_cell.angle_beta   90.00
_cell.angle_gamma   90.00
#
_symmetry.space_group_name_H-M   'P 1'
#
loop_
_entity.id
_entity.type
_entity.pdbx_description
1 polymer ?
#
loop_
_entity_poly.entity_id
_entity_poly.type
_entity_poly.pdbx_seq_one_letter_code
_entity_poly.pdbx_strand_id
1 'polypeptide(L)'
;MPTAAKPLFRSEALRPKLSAFTVPPAAAAARIKLAHWSKLLGTKKAEAMKETELLGDFIADVFGQLLGYTGPAAGAEHYTLKREATVEVDGKFADAALGRFSTADDATEFVAAVEGKGPRDPLDRPFASRKLSAVDQALRYAVNLECDWYLVTNLHEIRLYHKGHDQFTFERFETAALADADAAFRRFVFLLAAERMVPATGRCHLDDLLSESRRIGLDLTRDYYRDYADLRLKTFYRLRQCNSAVPPARLLAATQTILDRVLFIAFCEDRGLLPPESIAKAYRHADPYNPRPIWDNFRALFRFVDEGNPAMNIERYNGGLFAPDELLDKLTVPDDLCKALDKLASYDYGSPTDAQSGPIAPRLAGDLRSESPTFQCDSRSE
;
A
#
# COMPACT_ATOMS: atom_id res chain seq x y z
N MET A 1 -0.86 15.32 11.67
CA MET A 1 -0.68 14.92 10.26
C MET A 1 -1.74 13.89 9.94
N PRO A 2 -2.48 13.98 8.82
CA PRO A 2 -3.30 12.85 8.38
C PRO A 2 -2.36 11.65 8.17
N THR A 3 -2.63 10.53 8.84
CA THR A 3 -1.85 9.31 8.65
C THR A 3 -2.05 8.84 7.21
N ALA A 4 -0.96 8.67 6.45
CA ALA A 4 -1.03 8.24 5.06
C ALA A 4 -1.66 6.85 4.99
N ALA A 5 -2.82 6.74 4.35
CA ALA A 5 -3.50 5.47 4.15
C ALA A 5 -2.70 4.59 3.20
N LYS A 6 -2.54 3.31 3.55
CA LYS A 6 -1.98 2.30 2.66
C LYS A 6 -3.12 1.66 1.86
N PRO A 7 -3.05 1.59 0.52
CA PRO A 7 -4.11 0.95 -0.26
C PRO A 7 -4.16 -0.56 0.03
N LEU A 8 -5.36 -1.14 -0.01
CA LEU A 8 -5.59 -2.58 0.14
C LEU A 8 -5.12 -3.34 -1.11
N PHE A 9 -5.29 -2.74 -2.28
CA PHE A 9 -5.02 -3.38 -3.55
C PHE A 9 -3.74 -2.85 -4.19
N ARG A 10 -2.90 -3.77 -4.68
CA ARG A 10 -1.70 -3.41 -5.42
C ARG A 10 -2.06 -2.76 -6.74
N SER A 11 -1.26 -1.77 -7.16
CA SER A 11 -1.52 -1.01 -8.38
C SER A 11 -1.50 -1.91 -9.63
N GLU A 12 -0.64 -2.92 -9.60
CA GLU A 12 -0.41 -3.90 -10.66
C GLU A 12 -1.60 -4.85 -10.81
N ALA A 13 -2.31 -5.16 -9.71
CA ALA A 13 -3.54 -5.94 -9.74
C ALA A 13 -4.73 -5.11 -10.25
N LEU A 14 -4.79 -3.83 -9.85
CA LEU A 14 -5.94 -2.97 -10.09
C LEU A 14 -5.92 -2.34 -11.49
N ARG A 15 -4.79 -1.80 -11.95
CA ARG A 15 -4.70 -1.02 -13.20
C ARG A 15 -5.20 -1.77 -14.44
N PRO A 16 -4.85 -3.06 -14.68
CA PRO A 16 -5.32 -3.78 -15.86
C PRO A 16 -6.84 -4.00 -15.87
N LYS A 17 -7.43 -4.27 -14.69
CA LYS A 17 -8.88 -4.45 -14.57
C LYS A 17 -9.62 -3.12 -14.70
N LEU A 18 -9.06 -2.06 -14.09
CA LEU A 18 -9.64 -0.74 -14.14
C LEU A 18 -9.60 -0.16 -15.55
N SER A 19 -8.53 -0.40 -16.33
CA SER A 19 -8.43 0.08 -17.72
C SER A 19 -9.47 -0.56 -18.65
N ALA A 20 -9.85 -1.81 -18.40
CA ALA A 20 -10.90 -2.54 -19.12
C ALA A 20 -12.33 -2.24 -18.61
N PHE A 21 -12.48 -1.62 -17.44
CA PHE A 21 -13.79 -1.39 -16.81
C PHE A 21 -14.51 -0.17 -17.37
N THR A 22 -15.75 -0.34 -17.86
CA THR A 22 -16.60 0.79 -18.26
C THR A 22 -17.61 1.08 -17.15
N VAL A 23 -17.70 2.35 -16.76
CA VAL A 23 -18.68 2.80 -15.75
C VAL A 23 -20.10 2.62 -16.29
N PRO A 24 -21.01 1.95 -15.55
CA PRO A 24 -22.41 1.82 -15.97
C PRO A 24 -23.07 3.19 -16.19
N PRO A 25 -23.90 3.36 -17.25
CA PRO A 25 -24.56 4.64 -17.53
C PRO A 25 -25.40 5.16 -16.35
N ALA A 26 -26.06 4.27 -15.59
CA ALA A 26 -26.83 4.63 -14.41
C ALA A 26 -25.95 5.25 -13.31
N ALA A 27 -24.79 4.65 -13.03
CA ALA A 27 -23.83 5.20 -12.08
C ALA A 27 -23.29 6.56 -12.57
N ALA A 28 -22.95 6.68 -13.86
CA ALA A 28 -22.47 7.92 -14.45
C ALA A 28 -23.51 9.06 -14.33
N ALA A 29 -24.79 8.77 -14.58
CA ALA A 29 -25.88 9.74 -14.39
C ALA A 29 -26.08 10.12 -12.92
N ALA A 30 -25.98 9.14 -12.01
CA ALA A 30 -26.13 9.36 -10.57
C ALA A 30 -24.96 10.14 -9.94
N ARG A 31 -23.83 10.32 -10.64
CA ARG A 31 -22.68 11.10 -10.14
C ARG A 31 -23.04 12.54 -9.74
N ILE A 32 -24.10 13.13 -10.32
CA ILE A 32 -24.60 14.44 -9.92
C ILE A 32 -24.96 14.51 -8.43
N LYS A 33 -25.37 13.39 -7.82
CA LYS A 33 -25.63 13.31 -6.37
C LYS A 33 -24.38 13.59 -5.55
N LEU A 34 -23.22 13.07 -5.97
CA LEU A 34 -21.93 13.37 -5.31
C LEU A 34 -21.59 14.86 -5.40
N ALA A 35 -21.92 15.53 -6.51
CA ALA A 35 -21.73 16.98 -6.62
C ALA A 35 -22.63 17.76 -5.65
N HIS A 36 -23.89 17.34 -5.46
CA HIS A 36 -24.78 17.92 -4.46
C HIS A 36 -24.25 17.72 -3.03
N TRP A 37 -23.80 16.50 -2.70
CA TRP A 37 -23.20 16.19 -1.41
C TRP A 37 -21.92 16.98 -1.17
N SER A 38 -21.00 17.01 -2.15
CA SER A 38 -19.78 17.82 -2.09
C SER A 38 -20.09 19.29 -1.78
N LYS A 39 -21.06 19.88 -2.48
CA LYS A 39 -21.49 21.26 -2.25
C LYS A 39 -22.07 21.48 -0.85
N LEU A 40 -22.94 20.58 -0.39
CA LEU A 40 -23.54 20.66 0.95
C LEU A 40 -22.46 20.56 2.04
N LEU A 41 -21.61 19.54 1.94
CA LEU A 41 -20.54 19.25 2.89
C LEU A 41 -19.47 20.35 2.94
N GLY A 42 -19.31 21.12 1.86
CA GLY A 42 -18.47 22.33 1.84
C GLY A 42 -19.04 23.52 2.65
N THR A 43 -20.23 23.41 3.24
CA THR A 43 -20.85 24.49 4.02
C THR A 43 -20.71 24.29 5.52
N LYS A 44 -20.58 25.39 6.28
CA LYS A 44 -20.66 25.36 7.75
C LYS A 44 -21.98 24.81 8.29
N LYS A 45 -23.05 24.84 7.49
CA LYS A 45 -24.36 24.30 7.87
C LYS A 45 -24.30 22.78 7.99
N ALA A 46 -23.59 22.09 7.09
CA ALA A 46 -23.45 20.65 7.16
C ALA A 46 -22.76 20.18 8.44
N GLU A 47 -21.76 20.92 8.94
CA GLU A 47 -21.09 20.61 10.22
C GLU A 47 -22.03 20.67 11.43
N ALA A 48 -23.14 21.40 11.34
CA ALA A 48 -24.15 21.52 12.39
C ALA A 48 -25.31 20.51 12.26
N MET A 49 -25.43 19.81 11.13
CA MET A 49 -26.47 18.80 10.92
C MET A 49 -26.10 17.48 11.60
N LYS A 50 -27.10 16.78 12.17
CA LYS A 50 -26.89 15.51 12.84
C LYS A 50 -26.73 14.37 11.84
N GLU A 51 -26.02 13.33 12.26
CA GLU A 51 -25.89 12.05 11.54
C GLU A 51 -27.24 11.48 11.09
N THR A 52 -28.23 11.48 12.00
CA THR A 52 -29.59 10.99 11.73
C THR A 52 -30.34 11.77 10.65
N GLU A 53 -29.92 13.00 10.35
CA GLU A 53 -30.54 13.84 9.31
C GLU A 53 -29.96 13.57 7.92
N LEU A 54 -28.69 13.16 7.82
CA LEU A 54 -27.98 13.07 6.54
C LEU A 54 -27.67 11.64 6.11
N LEU A 55 -27.41 10.74 7.06
CA LEU A 55 -26.86 9.43 6.75
C LEU A 55 -27.81 8.57 5.92
N GLY A 56 -29.12 8.62 6.23
CA GLY A 56 -30.14 7.89 5.48
C GLY A 56 -30.20 8.30 4.00
N ASP A 57 -30.17 9.61 3.73
CA ASP A 57 -30.20 10.16 2.37
C ASP A 57 -28.89 9.87 1.64
N PHE A 58 -27.75 9.96 2.32
CA PHE A 58 -26.45 9.63 1.74
C PHE A 58 -26.37 8.16 1.34
N ILE A 59 -26.86 7.24 2.18
CA ILE A 59 -26.93 5.82 1.85
C ILE A 59 -27.84 5.59 0.63
N ALA A 60 -29.02 6.23 0.60
CA ALA A 60 -29.94 6.09 -0.52
C ALA A 60 -29.36 6.61 -1.85
N ASP A 61 -28.71 7.77 -1.84
CA ASP A 61 -28.12 8.37 -3.04
C ASP A 61 -26.85 7.64 -3.49
N VAL A 62 -25.92 7.38 -2.57
CA VAL A 62 -24.60 6.83 -2.92
C VAL A 62 -24.63 5.31 -3.06
N PHE A 63 -25.16 4.59 -2.07
CA PHE A 63 -25.23 3.13 -2.16
C PHE A 63 -26.41 2.70 -3.04
N GLY A 64 -27.58 3.28 -2.85
CA GLY A 64 -28.76 2.94 -3.65
C GLY A 64 -28.62 3.34 -5.12
N GLN A 65 -28.72 4.64 -5.40
CA GLN A 65 -28.83 5.15 -6.78
C GLN A 65 -27.52 5.04 -7.58
N LEU A 66 -26.38 5.33 -6.94
CA LEU A 66 -25.10 5.40 -7.64
C LEU A 66 -24.40 4.04 -7.74
N LEU A 67 -24.30 3.29 -6.63
CA LEU A 67 -23.66 1.97 -6.62
C LEU A 67 -24.62 0.83 -6.96
N GLY A 68 -25.92 1.07 -7.03
CA GLY A 68 -26.92 0.11 -7.51
C GLY A 68 -27.40 -0.90 -6.46
N TYR A 69 -27.20 -0.64 -5.17
CA TYR A 69 -27.73 -1.53 -4.14
C TYR A 69 -29.25 -1.36 -3.99
N THR A 70 -29.96 -2.46 -3.73
CA THR A 70 -31.42 -2.46 -3.59
C THR A 70 -31.82 -2.77 -2.15
N GLY A 71 -32.82 -2.05 -1.64
CA GLY A 71 -33.42 -2.33 -0.33
C GLY A 71 -34.67 -3.22 -0.44
N PRO A 72 -35.22 -3.70 0.68
CA PRO A 72 -36.40 -4.57 0.69
C PRO A 72 -37.66 -3.87 0.14
N ALA A 73 -37.72 -2.55 0.21
CA ALA A 73 -38.82 -1.76 -0.34
C ALA A 73 -38.81 -1.65 -1.88
N ALA A 74 -37.78 -2.19 -2.56
CA ALA A 74 -37.71 -2.21 -4.02
C ALA A 74 -38.74 -3.15 -4.67
N GLY A 75 -39.44 -3.98 -3.89
CA GLY A 75 -40.49 -4.88 -4.37
C GLY A 75 -39.98 -6.17 -5.01
N ALA A 76 -38.67 -6.38 -5.06
CA ALA A 76 -38.06 -7.66 -5.41
C ALA A 76 -37.92 -8.55 -4.18
N GLU A 77 -38.02 -9.87 -4.37
CA GLU A 77 -37.81 -10.86 -3.32
C GLU A 77 -36.38 -10.80 -2.76
N HIS A 78 -35.39 -10.65 -3.65
CA HIS A 78 -33.99 -10.51 -3.27
C HIS A 78 -33.54 -9.05 -3.31
N TYR A 79 -32.72 -8.67 -2.34
CA TYR A 79 -32.19 -7.32 -2.21
C TYR A 79 -30.77 -7.34 -1.64
N THR A 80 -30.03 -6.22 -1.79
CA THR A 80 -28.59 -6.17 -1.53
C THR A 80 -28.13 -5.21 -0.43
N LEU A 81 -29.05 -4.39 0.10
CA LEU A 81 -28.81 -3.42 1.16
C LEU A 81 -29.87 -3.56 2.26
N LYS A 82 -29.41 -3.86 3.48
CA LYS A 82 -30.25 -3.88 4.69
C LYS A 82 -29.86 -2.69 5.57
N ARG A 83 -30.81 -1.81 5.88
CA ARG A 83 -30.63 -0.73 6.87
C ARG A 83 -30.90 -1.24 8.28
N GLU A 84 -30.23 -0.66 9.28
CA GLU A 84 -30.42 -0.98 10.70
C GLU A 84 -30.33 -2.49 10.95
N ALA A 85 -29.28 -3.11 10.39
CA ALA A 85 -29.07 -4.53 10.52
C ALA A 85 -28.77 -4.87 11.99
N THR A 86 -29.65 -5.64 12.63
CA THR A 86 -29.48 -6.09 14.02
C THR A 86 -28.19 -6.89 14.13
N VAL A 87 -27.30 -6.47 15.01
CA VAL A 87 -26.11 -7.22 15.37
C VAL A 87 -26.27 -7.70 16.80
N GLU A 88 -25.99 -8.98 17.06
CA GLU A 88 -26.09 -9.58 18.39
C GLU A 88 -24.89 -9.18 19.28
N VAL A 89 -24.58 -7.88 19.33
CA VAL A 89 -23.63 -7.31 20.31
C VAL A 89 -24.30 -6.14 21.01
N ASP A 90 -24.66 -6.38 22.26
CA ASP A 90 -25.30 -5.43 23.17
C ASP A 90 -26.61 -4.81 22.63
N GLY A 91 -27.30 -5.49 21.70
CA GLY A 91 -28.51 -4.98 21.05
C GLY A 91 -28.26 -3.75 20.15
N LYS A 92 -27.03 -3.59 19.63
CA LYS A 92 -26.66 -2.48 18.74
C LYS A 92 -26.76 -2.87 17.27
N PHE A 93 -27.07 -1.88 16.45
CA PHE A 93 -27.30 -2.03 15.01
C PHE A 93 -26.15 -1.43 14.23
N ALA A 94 -25.77 -2.08 13.13
CA ALA A 94 -24.99 -1.41 12.09
C ALA A 94 -25.92 -0.49 11.29
N ASP A 95 -25.43 0.67 10.84
CA ASP A 95 -26.24 1.62 10.06
C ASP A 95 -26.77 0.97 8.78
N ALA A 96 -25.92 0.18 8.12
CA ALA A 96 -26.33 -0.70 7.04
C ALA A 96 -25.45 -1.95 6.93
N ALA A 97 -25.94 -2.92 6.17
CA ALA A 97 -25.18 -4.09 5.74
C ALA A 97 -25.44 -4.36 4.25
N LEU A 98 -24.38 -4.77 3.56
CA LEU A 98 -24.38 -5.18 2.16
C LEU A 98 -24.26 -6.70 2.10
N GLY A 99 -25.05 -7.35 1.26
CA GLY A 99 -25.12 -8.81 1.26
C GLY A 99 -26.22 -9.34 0.36
N ARG A 100 -26.38 -10.66 0.30
CA ARG A 100 -27.54 -11.29 -0.35
C ARG A 100 -28.61 -11.54 0.69
N PHE A 101 -29.72 -10.83 0.55
CA PHE A 101 -30.86 -10.90 1.45
C PHE A 101 -32.13 -11.28 0.70
N SER A 102 -33.10 -11.82 1.42
CA SER A 102 -34.40 -12.19 0.90
C SER A 102 -35.50 -11.67 1.83
N THR A 103 -36.65 -11.31 1.26
CA THR A 103 -37.89 -11.12 2.03
C THR A 103 -38.57 -12.45 2.36
N ALA A 104 -38.18 -13.52 1.66
CA ALA A 104 -38.46 -14.89 2.07
C ALA A 104 -37.47 -15.33 3.16
N ASP A 105 -37.79 -16.39 3.90
CA ASP A 105 -36.99 -16.91 5.02
C ASP A 105 -35.75 -17.70 4.52
N ASP A 106 -35.03 -17.13 3.54
CA ASP A 106 -33.84 -17.72 2.94
C ASP A 106 -32.58 -17.41 3.77
N ALA A 107 -31.52 -18.19 3.52
CA ALA A 107 -30.21 -17.94 4.10
C ALA A 107 -29.70 -16.53 3.74
N THR A 108 -29.36 -15.77 4.77
CA THR A 108 -28.75 -14.45 4.64
C THR A 108 -27.23 -14.59 4.47
N GLU A 109 -26.65 -13.86 3.53
CA GLU A 109 -25.20 -13.76 3.38
C GLU A 109 -24.75 -12.30 3.49
N PHE A 110 -23.92 -12.00 4.48
CA PHE A 110 -23.33 -10.68 4.64
C PHE A 110 -21.98 -10.58 3.91
N VAL A 111 -21.81 -9.53 3.13
CA VAL A 111 -20.55 -9.23 2.41
C VAL A 111 -19.80 -8.08 3.09
N ALA A 112 -20.51 -7.03 3.53
CA ALA A 112 -19.89 -5.91 4.22
C ALA A 112 -20.79 -5.24 5.24
N ALA A 113 -20.22 -4.82 6.38
CA ALA A 113 -20.87 -3.90 7.32
C ALA A 113 -20.63 -2.44 6.89
N VAL A 114 -21.59 -1.54 7.13
CA VAL A 114 -21.46 -0.10 6.86
C VAL A 114 -21.77 0.68 8.12
N GLU A 115 -20.80 1.49 8.56
CA GLU A 115 -20.94 2.44 9.67
C GLU A 115 -20.83 3.87 9.15
N GLY A 116 -21.84 4.68 9.43
CA GLY A 116 -21.88 6.09 9.07
C GLY A 116 -21.72 6.97 10.29
N LYS A 117 -21.20 8.18 10.08
CA LYS A 117 -21.08 9.23 11.09
C LYS A 117 -21.40 10.58 10.49
N GLY A 118 -21.69 11.57 11.34
CA GLY A 118 -21.91 12.95 10.90
C GLY A 118 -20.66 13.62 10.30
N PRO A 119 -20.81 14.73 9.55
CA PRO A 119 -19.70 15.37 8.82
C PRO A 119 -18.48 15.75 9.65
N ARG A 120 -18.69 16.15 10.91
CA ARG A 120 -17.63 16.60 11.82
C ARG A 120 -16.95 15.46 12.60
N ASP A 121 -17.47 14.24 12.49
CA ASP A 121 -17.04 13.15 13.33
C ASP A 121 -15.72 12.54 12.80
N PRO A 122 -14.68 12.43 13.64
CA PRO A 122 -13.48 11.71 13.26
C PRO A 122 -13.76 10.21 13.23
N LEU A 123 -13.21 9.54 12.21
CA LEU A 123 -13.43 8.10 12.01
C LEU A 123 -12.51 7.23 12.88
N ASP A 124 -11.27 7.68 13.10
CA ASP A 124 -10.17 6.89 13.70
C ASP A 124 -10.05 7.01 15.23
N ARG A 125 -10.86 7.87 15.87
CA ARG A 125 -10.83 8.05 17.32
C ARG A 125 -12.23 8.16 17.90
N PRO A 126 -12.41 7.78 19.18
CA PRO A 126 -13.66 8.06 19.87
C PRO A 126 -13.97 9.57 19.84
N PHE A 127 -15.26 9.89 19.74
CA PHE A 127 -15.74 11.27 19.68
C PHE A 127 -17.07 11.39 20.41
N ALA A 128 -17.29 12.57 21.01
CA ALA A 128 -18.39 12.82 21.94
C ALA A 128 -18.42 11.76 23.08
N SER A 129 -19.55 11.11 23.32
CA SER A 129 -19.72 10.10 24.37
C SER A 129 -19.28 8.69 23.97
N ARG A 130 -18.81 8.48 22.73
CA ARG A 130 -18.44 7.15 22.24
C ARG A 130 -17.16 6.66 22.91
N LYS A 131 -17.13 5.35 23.23
CA LYS A 131 -15.92 4.67 23.74
C LYS A 131 -15.01 4.15 22.62
N LEU A 132 -15.57 3.92 21.43
CA LEU A 132 -14.90 3.35 20.28
C LEU A 132 -14.86 4.36 19.13
N SER A 133 -13.85 4.24 18.28
CA SER A 133 -13.85 4.92 16.98
C SER A 133 -14.91 4.32 16.06
N ALA A 134 -15.22 5.01 14.96
CA ALA A 134 -16.16 4.47 13.96
C ALA A 134 -15.57 3.24 13.26
N VAL A 135 -14.25 3.24 13.04
CA VAL A 135 -13.51 2.10 12.48
C VAL A 135 -13.57 0.88 13.40
N ASP A 136 -13.35 1.05 14.71
CA ASP A 136 -13.46 -0.05 15.67
C ASP A 136 -14.88 -0.62 15.74
N GLN A 137 -15.87 0.26 15.67
CA GLN A 137 -17.28 -0.13 15.72
C GLN A 137 -17.67 -0.94 14.46
N ALA A 138 -17.28 -0.46 13.27
CA ALA A 138 -17.52 -1.17 12.01
C ALA A 138 -16.82 -2.54 11.96
N LEU A 139 -15.58 -2.64 12.45
CA LEU A 139 -14.86 -3.91 12.54
C LEU A 139 -15.60 -4.92 13.43
N ARG A 140 -16.11 -4.48 14.58
CA ARG A 140 -16.92 -5.35 15.46
C ARG A 140 -18.16 -5.86 14.73
N TYR A 141 -18.86 -4.99 14.01
CA TYR A 141 -20.02 -5.41 13.23
C TYR A 141 -19.66 -6.42 12.14
N ALA A 142 -18.55 -6.21 11.42
CA ALA A 142 -18.10 -7.17 10.42
C ALA A 142 -17.81 -8.56 11.00
N VAL A 143 -17.16 -8.62 12.17
CA VAL A 143 -16.89 -9.88 12.88
C VAL A 143 -18.18 -10.59 13.25
N ASN A 144 -19.15 -9.88 13.83
CA ASN A 144 -20.41 -10.48 14.30
C ASN A 144 -21.35 -10.87 13.15
N LEU A 145 -21.34 -10.11 12.06
CA LEU A 145 -22.08 -10.43 10.83
C LEU A 145 -21.37 -11.48 9.97
N GLU A 146 -20.21 -11.98 10.43
CA GLU A 146 -19.39 -12.97 9.74
C GLU A 146 -18.95 -12.58 8.32
N CYS A 147 -18.79 -11.28 8.06
CA CYS A 147 -18.33 -10.78 6.76
C CYS A 147 -16.86 -10.33 6.82
N ASP A 148 -16.20 -10.23 5.66
CA ASP A 148 -14.77 -9.91 5.56
C ASP A 148 -14.50 -8.40 5.39
N TRP A 149 -15.48 -7.67 4.85
CA TRP A 149 -15.35 -6.28 4.46
C TRP A 149 -16.15 -5.35 5.37
N TYR A 150 -15.68 -4.12 5.53
CA TYR A 150 -16.48 -3.08 6.17
C TYR A 150 -16.17 -1.70 5.62
N LEU A 151 -17.17 -0.84 5.66
CA LEU A 151 -17.13 0.52 5.16
C LEU A 151 -17.41 1.47 6.30
N VAL A 152 -16.67 2.57 6.32
CA VAL A 152 -16.88 3.66 7.27
C VAL A 152 -17.00 4.97 6.49
N THR A 153 -17.97 5.81 6.86
CA THR A 153 -18.15 7.11 6.24
C THR A 153 -18.46 8.20 7.25
N ASN A 154 -17.90 9.39 7.04
CA ASN A 154 -18.37 10.63 7.67
C ASN A 154 -18.97 11.59 6.62
N LEU A 155 -19.49 11.02 5.52
CA LEU A 155 -20.02 11.71 4.34
C LEU A 155 -18.97 12.46 3.49
N HIS A 156 -17.91 13.00 4.09
CA HIS A 156 -16.78 13.61 3.36
C HIS A 156 -15.91 12.56 2.68
N GLU A 157 -15.72 11.42 3.33
CA GLU A 157 -14.99 10.29 2.79
C GLU A 157 -15.71 8.98 3.10
N ILE A 158 -15.53 8.02 2.20
CA ILE A 158 -15.87 6.61 2.39
C ILE A 158 -14.54 5.85 2.45
N ARG A 159 -14.39 4.97 3.43
CA ARG A 159 -13.22 4.12 3.60
C ARG A 159 -13.63 2.65 3.58
N LEU A 160 -13.02 1.86 2.71
CA LEU A 160 -13.20 0.41 2.60
C LEU A 160 -12.05 -0.31 3.32
N TYR A 161 -12.41 -1.21 4.20
CA TYR A 161 -11.49 -2.03 4.99
C TYR A 161 -11.76 -3.52 4.79
N HIS A 162 -10.76 -4.34 5.13
CA HIS A 162 -10.86 -5.78 5.23
C HIS A 162 -10.40 -6.22 6.63
N LYS A 163 -11.17 -7.07 7.32
CA LYS A 163 -10.94 -7.43 8.73
C LYS A 163 -9.57 -8.06 9.03
N GLY A 164 -8.94 -8.64 8.01
CA GLY A 164 -7.61 -9.23 8.10
C GLY A 164 -6.43 -8.24 8.00
N HIS A 165 -6.66 -6.92 7.96
CA HIS A 165 -5.59 -5.92 7.90
C HIS A 165 -5.66 -4.94 9.07
N ASP A 166 -4.59 -4.17 9.27
CA ASP A 166 -4.56 -3.07 10.23
C ASP A 166 -5.44 -1.88 9.80
N GLN A 167 -5.71 -0.98 10.75
CA GLN A 167 -6.58 0.18 10.54
C GLN A 167 -5.97 1.25 9.63
N PHE A 168 -4.69 1.11 9.24
CA PHE A 168 -4.01 2.02 8.33
C PHE A 168 -4.04 1.53 6.88
N THR A 169 -4.54 0.32 6.64
CA THR A 169 -4.64 -0.31 5.32
C THR A 169 -6.09 -0.33 4.85
N PHE A 170 -6.43 0.63 3.99
CA PHE A 170 -7.80 0.83 3.48
C PHE A 170 -7.82 1.57 2.16
N GLU A 171 -8.94 1.45 1.44
CA GLU A 171 -9.20 2.31 0.29
C GLU A 171 -10.02 3.53 0.69
N ARG A 172 -9.48 4.72 0.42
CA ARG A 172 -10.13 6.00 0.70
C ARG A 172 -10.77 6.59 -0.56
N PHE A 173 -11.98 7.12 -0.40
CA PHE A 173 -12.71 7.82 -1.45
C PHE A 173 -13.31 9.11 -0.89
N GLU A 174 -12.79 10.25 -1.31
CA GLU A 174 -13.30 11.56 -0.89
C GLU A 174 -14.47 11.98 -1.77
N THR A 175 -15.61 12.30 -1.18
CA THR A 175 -16.85 12.64 -1.91
C THR A 175 -16.64 13.78 -2.91
N ALA A 176 -15.83 14.78 -2.56
CA ALA A 176 -15.46 15.86 -3.47
C ALA A 176 -14.63 15.35 -4.67
N ALA A 177 -13.61 14.51 -4.43
CA ALA A 177 -12.82 13.92 -5.50
C ALA A 177 -13.65 13.01 -6.40
N LEU A 178 -14.62 12.27 -5.85
CA LEU A 178 -15.54 11.46 -6.65
C LEU A 178 -16.50 12.31 -7.50
N ALA A 179 -16.87 13.50 -7.04
CA ALA A 179 -17.66 14.44 -7.82
C ALA A 179 -16.87 14.95 -9.04
N ASP A 180 -15.59 15.29 -8.86
CA ASP A 180 -14.84 16.07 -9.84
C ASP A 180 -13.85 15.25 -10.70
N ALA A 181 -13.29 14.15 -10.19
CA ALA A 181 -12.24 13.39 -10.88
C ALA A 181 -12.73 12.04 -11.45
N ASP A 182 -12.72 11.90 -12.77
CA ASP A 182 -13.17 10.70 -13.49
C ASP A 182 -12.45 9.42 -13.06
N ALA A 183 -11.13 9.50 -12.84
CA ALA A 183 -10.35 8.35 -12.41
C ALA A 183 -10.74 7.88 -11.00
N ALA A 184 -11.00 8.82 -10.08
CA ALA A 184 -11.44 8.51 -8.72
C ALA A 184 -12.85 7.90 -8.73
N PHE A 185 -13.76 8.49 -9.51
CA PHE A 185 -15.12 7.99 -9.68
C PHE A 185 -15.15 6.59 -10.31
N ARG A 186 -14.43 6.37 -11.41
CA ARG A 186 -14.34 5.06 -12.08
C ARG A 186 -13.84 3.98 -11.14
N ARG A 187 -12.82 4.31 -10.33
CA ARG A 187 -12.26 3.40 -9.32
C ARG A 187 -13.25 3.09 -8.20
N PHE A 188 -13.96 4.09 -7.70
CA PHE A 188 -15.00 3.92 -6.68
C PHE A 188 -16.10 2.98 -7.15
N VAL A 189 -16.65 3.21 -8.35
CA VAL A 189 -17.68 2.35 -8.93
C VAL A 189 -17.14 0.95 -9.20
N PHE A 190 -15.92 0.82 -9.75
CA PHE A 190 -15.29 -0.48 -9.99
C PHE A 190 -15.17 -1.32 -8.71
N LEU A 191 -14.80 -0.70 -7.59
CA LEU A 191 -14.59 -1.40 -6.33
C LEU A 191 -15.91 -1.70 -5.62
N LEU A 192 -16.85 -0.76 -5.57
CA LEU A 192 -18.00 -0.82 -4.64
C LEU A 192 -19.37 -1.04 -5.29
N ALA A 193 -19.50 -1.07 -6.62
CA ALA A 193 -20.80 -1.30 -7.26
C ALA A 193 -21.40 -2.65 -6.85
N ALA A 194 -22.73 -2.67 -6.65
CA ALA A 194 -23.47 -3.81 -6.12
C ALA A 194 -23.27 -5.08 -6.97
N GLU A 195 -23.30 -4.96 -8.30
CA GLU A 195 -23.08 -6.09 -9.23
C GLU A 195 -21.72 -6.78 -9.05
N ARG A 196 -20.75 -6.09 -8.44
CA ARG A 196 -19.38 -6.58 -8.25
C ARG A 196 -19.13 -7.06 -6.83
N MET A 197 -19.64 -6.31 -5.86
CA MET A 197 -19.52 -6.63 -4.43
C MET A 197 -20.45 -7.78 -4.04
N VAL A 198 -21.68 -7.75 -4.53
CA VAL A 198 -22.75 -8.68 -4.21
C VAL A 198 -23.33 -9.22 -5.53
N PRO A 199 -22.55 -9.98 -6.32
CA PRO A 199 -23.07 -10.57 -7.54
C PRO A 199 -24.20 -11.55 -7.20
N ALA A 200 -25.16 -11.72 -8.13
CA ALA A 200 -26.28 -12.65 -7.95
C ALA A 200 -25.81 -14.09 -7.66
N THR A 201 -24.65 -14.47 -8.23
CA THR A 201 -24.00 -15.75 -7.99
C THR A 201 -22.49 -15.57 -7.83
N GLY A 202 -21.87 -16.36 -6.95
CA GLY A 202 -20.44 -16.31 -6.69
C GLY A 202 -20.07 -15.39 -5.54
N ARG A 203 -18.78 -15.10 -5.43
CA ARG A 203 -18.18 -14.32 -4.32
C ARG A 203 -17.96 -12.86 -4.71
N CYS A 204 -17.75 -12.02 -3.70
CA CYS A 204 -17.32 -10.63 -3.86
C CYS A 204 -16.01 -10.53 -4.66
N HIS A 205 -15.98 -9.68 -5.70
CA HIS A 205 -14.77 -9.54 -6.54
C HIS A 205 -13.56 -8.97 -5.79
N LEU A 206 -13.77 -8.28 -4.67
CA LEU A 206 -12.69 -7.73 -3.86
C LEU A 206 -11.80 -8.83 -3.29
N ASP A 207 -12.35 -10.01 -3.03
CA ASP A 207 -11.58 -11.14 -2.54
C ASP A 207 -10.58 -11.64 -3.57
N ASP A 208 -11.00 -11.72 -4.84
CA ASP A 208 -10.15 -12.14 -5.94
C ASP A 208 -9.08 -11.08 -6.20
N LEU A 209 -9.46 -9.79 -6.14
CA LEU A 209 -8.53 -8.68 -6.29
C LEU A 209 -7.50 -8.64 -5.14
N LEU A 210 -7.92 -8.94 -3.92
CA LEU A 210 -7.04 -9.02 -2.76
C LEU A 210 -6.09 -10.21 -2.88
N SER A 211 -6.60 -11.37 -3.31
CA SER A 211 -5.81 -12.58 -3.54
C SER A 211 -4.76 -12.38 -4.63
N GLU A 212 -5.13 -11.70 -5.72
CA GLU A 212 -4.20 -11.34 -6.79
C GLU A 212 -3.15 -10.32 -6.33
N SER A 213 -3.54 -9.31 -5.54
CA SER A 213 -2.62 -8.34 -4.93
C SER A 213 -1.59 -9.04 -4.02
N ARG A 214 -2.02 -10.05 -3.25
CA ARG A 214 -1.13 -10.87 -2.41
C ARG A 214 -0.18 -11.70 -3.26
N ARG A 215 -0.67 -12.37 -4.30
CA ARG A 215 0.16 -13.18 -5.22
C ARG A 215 1.23 -12.34 -5.90
N ILE A 216 0.86 -11.19 -6.47
CA ILE A 216 1.82 -10.27 -7.10
C ILE A 216 2.87 -9.80 -6.08
N GLY A 217 2.45 -9.51 -4.84
CA GLY A 217 3.39 -9.17 -3.77
C GLY A 217 4.40 -10.30 -3.50
N LEU A 218 3.93 -11.55 -3.42
CA LEU A 218 4.81 -12.71 -3.20
C LEU A 218 5.77 -12.95 -4.37
N ASP A 219 5.29 -12.84 -5.60
CA ASP A 219 6.12 -13.01 -6.80
C ASP A 219 7.20 -11.93 -6.90
N LEU A 220 6.84 -10.67 -6.62
CA LEU A 220 7.80 -9.55 -6.59
C LEU A 220 8.88 -9.79 -5.53
N THR A 221 8.48 -10.23 -4.32
CA THR A 221 9.42 -10.57 -3.26
C THR A 221 10.36 -11.72 -3.66
N ARG A 222 9.84 -12.77 -4.32
CA ARG A 222 10.66 -13.89 -4.80
C ARG A 222 11.66 -13.44 -5.87
N ASP A 223 11.20 -12.67 -6.86
CA ASP A 223 12.03 -12.17 -7.94
C ASP A 223 13.13 -11.25 -7.40
N TYR A 224 12.81 -10.41 -6.41
CA TYR A 224 13.77 -9.60 -5.70
C TYR A 224 14.88 -10.46 -5.05
N TYR A 225 14.53 -11.50 -4.28
CA TYR A 225 15.55 -12.32 -3.61
C TYR A 225 16.47 -13.05 -4.60
N ARG A 226 15.90 -13.54 -5.72
CA ARG A 226 16.69 -14.15 -6.79
C ARG A 226 17.64 -13.12 -7.42
N ASP A 227 17.13 -11.96 -7.81
CA ASP A 227 17.92 -10.91 -8.45
C ASP A 227 19.02 -10.38 -7.51
N TYR A 228 18.74 -10.27 -6.21
CA TYR A 228 19.72 -9.89 -5.19
C TYR A 228 20.83 -10.94 -5.03
N ALA A 229 20.48 -12.23 -4.95
CA ALA A 229 21.46 -13.31 -4.85
C ALA A 229 22.38 -13.36 -6.09
N ASP A 230 21.79 -13.25 -7.29
CA ASP A 230 22.52 -13.18 -8.55
C ASP A 230 23.44 -11.96 -8.61
N LEU A 231 22.95 -10.80 -8.16
CA LEU A 231 23.74 -9.58 -8.11
C LEU A 231 24.91 -9.71 -7.14
N ARG A 232 24.69 -10.24 -5.93
CA ARG A 232 25.77 -10.47 -4.95
C ARG A 232 26.88 -11.34 -5.53
N LEU A 233 26.51 -12.42 -6.22
CA LEU A 233 27.47 -13.31 -6.86
C LEU A 233 28.23 -12.60 -7.99
N LYS A 234 27.51 -11.89 -8.88
CA LYS A 234 28.11 -11.11 -9.98
C LYS A 234 29.06 -10.03 -9.47
N THR A 235 28.63 -9.25 -8.49
CA THR A 235 29.44 -8.22 -7.82
C THR A 235 30.73 -8.81 -7.27
N PHE A 236 30.63 -9.90 -6.51
CA PHE A 236 31.79 -10.56 -5.93
C PHE A 236 32.80 -11.02 -6.99
N TYR A 237 32.34 -11.72 -8.04
CA TYR A 237 33.24 -12.19 -9.10
C TYR A 237 33.86 -11.04 -9.91
N ARG A 238 33.09 -10.00 -10.23
CA ARG A 238 33.61 -8.83 -10.95
C ARG A 238 34.64 -8.07 -10.11
N LEU A 239 34.38 -7.87 -8.82
CA LEU A 239 35.35 -7.26 -7.91
C LEU A 239 36.64 -8.10 -7.82
N ARG A 240 36.55 -9.43 -7.79
CA ARG A 240 37.74 -10.32 -7.83
C ARG A 240 38.55 -10.18 -9.11
N GLN A 241 37.89 -10.06 -10.25
CA GLN A 241 38.56 -9.87 -11.55
C GLN A 241 39.29 -8.52 -11.60
N CYS A 242 38.65 -7.45 -11.13
CA CYS A 242 39.19 -6.09 -11.19
C CYS A 242 40.20 -5.78 -10.06
N ASN A 243 40.24 -6.58 -8.99
CA ASN A 243 41.04 -6.31 -7.79
C ASN A 243 41.79 -7.59 -7.33
N SER A 244 42.56 -8.21 -8.23
CA SER A 244 43.23 -9.50 -7.99
C SER A 244 44.23 -9.50 -6.82
N ALA A 245 44.76 -8.34 -6.43
CA ALA A 245 45.67 -8.19 -5.29
C ALA A 245 44.95 -8.21 -3.93
N VAL A 246 43.62 -8.11 -3.90
CA VAL A 246 42.84 -8.09 -2.66
C VAL A 246 42.37 -9.51 -2.31
N PRO A 247 42.54 -9.96 -1.04
CA PRO A 247 42.07 -11.27 -0.62
C PRO A 247 40.56 -11.47 -0.85
N PRO A 248 40.11 -12.64 -1.34
CA PRO A 248 38.69 -12.90 -1.62
C PRO A 248 37.76 -12.63 -0.44
N ALA A 249 38.17 -12.98 0.79
CA ALA A 249 37.35 -12.72 1.99
C ALA A 249 37.07 -11.22 2.20
N ARG A 250 38.06 -10.36 1.92
CA ARG A 250 37.89 -8.90 2.02
C ARG A 250 36.98 -8.36 0.90
N LEU A 251 37.07 -8.93 -0.30
CA LEU A 251 36.18 -8.57 -1.41
C LEU A 251 34.74 -9.03 -1.17
N LEU A 252 34.54 -10.15 -0.47
CA LEU A 252 33.21 -10.61 -0.08
C LEU A 252 32.59 -9.65 0.93
N ALA A 253 33.36 -9.21 1.94
CA ALA A 253 32.90 -8.19 2.89
C ALA A 253 32.57 -6.87 2.19
N ALA A 254 33.45 -6.38 1.31
CA ALA A 254 33.20 -5.17 0.53
C ALA A 254 31.96 -5.31 -0.37
N THR A 255 31.77 -6.48 -1.01
CA THR A 255 30.54 -6.78 -1.78
C THR A 255 29.30 -6.58 -0.92
N GLN A 256 29.29 -7.13 0.28
CA GLN A 256 28.16 -7.00 1.21
C GLN A 256 27.93 -5.54 1.60
N THR A 257 28.98 -4.82 1.97
CA THR A 257 28.89 -3.40 2.35
C THR A 257 28.35 -2.52 1.21
N ILE A 258 28.77 -2.75 -0.04
CA ILE A 258 28.25 -2.01 -1.20
C ILE A 258 26.75 -2.25 -1.35
N LEU A 259 26.32 -3.51 -1.30
CA LEU A 259 24.92 -3.86 -1.43
C LEU A 259 24.09 -3.29 -0.28
N ASP A 260 24.55 -3.41 0.96
CA ASP A 260 23.86 -2.89 2.14
C ASP A 260 23.70 -1.36 2.07
N ARG A 261 24.72 -0.63 1.60
CA ARG A 261 24.66 0.83 1.40
C ARG A 261 23.64 1.21 0.33
N VAL A 262 23.64 0.52 -0.81
CA VAL A 262 22.68 0.76 -1.90
C VAL A 262 21.25 0.44 -1.46
N LEU A 263 21.05 -0.68 -0.75
CA LEU A 263 19.77 -1.07 -0.21
C LEU A 263 19.23 -0.07 0.81
N PHE A 264 20.09 0.41 1.71
CA PHE A 264 19.71 1.42 2.68
C PHE A 264 19.26 2.71 2.00
N ILE A 265 19.99 3.16 0.97
CA ILE A 265 19.62 4.37 0.23
C ILE A 265 18.29 4.18 -0.51
N ALA A 266 18.12 3.08 -1.25
CA ALA A 266 16.87 2.80 -1.95
C ALA A 266 15.67 2.77 -0.99
N PHE A 267 15.84 2.14 0.17
CA PHE A 267 14.84 2.15 1.23
C PHE A 267 14.55 3.55 1.79
N CYS A 268 15.56 4.40 1.92
CA CYS A 268 15.37 5.78 2.35
C CYS A 268 14.69 6.65 1.27
N GLU A 269 14.94 6.41 -0.02
CA GLU A 269 14.24 7.07 -1.13
C GLU A 269 12.74 6.79 -1.08
N ASP A 270 12.34 5.52 -0.96
CA ASP A 270 10.93 5.09 -0.90
C ASP A 270 10.18 5.64 0.32
N ARG A 271 10.91 6.01 1.38
CA ARG A 271 10.36 6.58 2.62
C ARG A 271 10.38 8.10 2.66
N GLY A 272 10.87 8.75 1.61
CA GLY A 272 11.08 10.20 1.59
C GLY A 272 12.09 10.70 2.63
N LEU A 273 12.98 9.81 3.09
CA LEU A 273 14.09 10.11 3.99
C LEU A 273 15.31 10.65 3.21
N LEU A 274 15.45 10.24 1.96
CA LEU A 274 16.41 10.80 1.01
C LEU A 274 15.68 11.38 -0.21
N PRO A 275 16.31 12.33 -0.94
CA PRO A 275 15.77 12.81 -2.21
C PRO A 275 15.48 11.64 -3.16
N PRO A 276 14.36 11.67 -3.89
CA PRO A 276 14.01 10.59 -4.81
C PRO A 276 15.05 10.44 -5.92
N GLU A 277 15.26 9.20 -6.36
CA GLU A 277 16.19 8.83 -7.44
C GLU A 277 17.66 9.18 -7.16
N SER A 278 18.12 9.19 -5.91
CA SER A 278 19.51 9.52 -5.57
C SER A 278 20.51 8.53 -6.17
N ILE A 279 20.24 7.21 -6.10
CA ILE A 279 21.07 6.19 -6.77
C ILE A 279 21.04 6.37 -8.29
N ALA A 280 19.85 6.55 -8.87
CA ALA A 280 19.71 6.68 -10.32
C ALA A 280 20.39 7.95 -10.85
N LYS A 281 20.36 9.05 -10.11
CA LYS A 281 21.11 10.27 -10.41
C LYS A 281 22.61 10.04 -10.32
N ALA A 282 23.10 9.32 -9.30
CA ALA A 282 24.52 8.98 -9.20
C ALA A 282 25.00 8.11 -10.38
N TYR A 283 24.18 7.16 -10.84
CA TYR A 283 24.48 6.34 -12.01
C TYR A 283 24.44 7.12 -13.33
N ARG A 284 23.42 7.96 -13.54
CA ARG A 284 23.23 8.71 -14.80
C ARG A 284 24.16 9.93 -14.93
N HIS A 285 24.74 10.41 -13.83
CA HIS A 285 25.59 11.58 -13.85
C HIS A 285 26.93 11.29 -14.54
N ALA A 286 27.15 11.95 -15.67
CA ALA A 286 28.41 11.92 -16.40
C ALA A 286 28.83 13.36 -16.73
N ASP A 287 30.08 13.71 -16.38
CA ASP A 287 30.68 15.00 -16.72
C ASP A 287 31.47 14.86 -18.04
N PRO A 288 30.99 15.45 -19.15
CA PRO A 288 31.65 15.33 -20.45
C PRO A 288 32.99 16.08 -20.51
N TYR A 289 33.22 17.04 -19.60
CA TYR A 289 34.45 17.83 -19.54
C TYR A 289 35.47 17.22 -18.57
N ASN A 290 35.03 16.40 -17.61
CA ASN A 290 35.90 15.67 -16.70
C ASN A 290 35.43 14.22 -16.48
N PRO A 291 35.67 13.32 -17.46
CA PRO A 291 35.25 11.94 -17.40
C PRO A 291 35.86 11.21 -16.20
N ARG A 292 35.00 10.62 -15.36
CA ARG A 292 35.38 9.86 -14.17
C ARG A 292 34.56 8.57 -14.08
N PRO A 293 35.05 7.53 -13.40
CA PRO A 293 34.28 6.31 -13.17
C PRO A 293 32.96 6.61 -12.47
N ILE A 294 31.87 5.93 -12.84
CA ILE A 294 30.56 6.13 -12.21
C ILE A 294 30.62 5.83 -10.70
N TRP A 295 31.52 4.92 -10.30
CA TRP A 295 31.76 4.58 -8.91
C TRP A 295 32.09 5.78 -8.01
N ASP A 296 32.74 6.82 -8.56
CA ASP A 296 33.05 8.04 -7.81
C ASP A 296 31.79 8.76 -7.33
N ASN A 297 30.72 8.73 -8.14
CA ASN A 297 29.44 9.30 -7.78
C ASN A 297 28.78 8.52 -6.64
N PHE A 298 28.85 7.18 -6.68
CA PHE A 298 28.34 6.32 -5.60
C PHE A 298 29.10 6.56 -4.29
N ARG A 299 30.44 6.66 -4.33
CA ARG A 299 31.24 7.00 -3.15
C ARG A 299 30.89 8.38 -2.59
N ALA A 300 30.69 9.37 -3.45
CA ALA A 300 30.26 10.70 -3.02
C ALA A 300 28.88 10.65 -2.36
N LEU A 301 27.93 9.90 -2.93
CA LEU A 301 26.61 9.70 -2.35
C LEU A 301 26.69 9.02 -0.98
N PHE A 302 27.49 7.96 -0.82
CA PHE A 302 27.68 7.30 0.48
C PHE A 302 28.23 8.25 1.54
N ARG A 303 29.21 9.09 1.17
CA ARG A 303 29.73 10.14 2.06
C ARG A 303 28.67 11.17 2.41
N PHE A 304 27.84 11.59 1.44
CA PHE A 304 26.75 12.53 1.71
C PHE A 304 25.70 11.96 2.66
N VAL A 305 25.45 10.65 2.62
CA VAL A 305 24.57 9.99 3.60
C VAL A 305 25.22 9.94 4.98
N ASP A 306 26.53 9.70 5.09
CA ASP A 306 27.26 9.66 6.37
C ASP A 306 27.39 11.03 7.04
N GLU A 307 27.73 12.06 6.26
CA GLU A 307 28.10 13.40 6.75
C GLU A 307 26.94 14.40 6.65
N GLY A 308 25.94 14.12 5.81
CA GLY A 308 24.93 15.07 5.35
C GLY A 308 25.42 15.91 4.16
N ASN A 309 24.51 16.39 3.34
CA ASN A 309 24.80 17.34 2.27
C ASN A 309 23.62 18.30 2.02
N PRO A 310 23.68 19.55 2.52
CA PRO A 310 22.62 20.53 2.33
C PRO A 310 22.34 20.88 0.86
N ALA A 311 23.35 20.90 0.00
CA ALA A 311 23.19 21.24 -1.42
C ALA A 311 22.39 20.18 -2.19
N MET A 312 22.43 18.93 -1.71
CA MET A 312 21.67 17.81 -2.27
C MET A 312 20.41 17.50 -1.47
N ASN A 313 20.09 18.28 -0.43
CA ASN A 313 19.00 18.03 0.51
C ASN A 313 19.08 16.63 1.16
N ILE A 314 20.29 16.22 1.57
CA ILE A 314 20.55 14.94 2.25
C ILE A 314 20.84 15.23 3.72
N GLU A 315 20.01 14.67 4.61
CA GLU A 315 20.27 14.68 6.05
C GLU A 315 21.35 13.65 6.43
N ARG A 316 21.93 13.84 7.62
CA ARG A 316 23.01 13.00 8.13
C ARG A 316 22.46 11.72 8.76
N TYR A 317 22.83 10.55 8.21
CA TYR A 317 22.46 9.23 8.74
C TYR A 317 23.67 8.56 9.39
N ASN A 318 23.90 8.91 10.65
CA ASN A 318 25.01 8.38 11.45
C ASN A 318 24.81 6.92 11.86
N GLY A 319 25.39 6.02 11.07
CA GLY A 319 25.48 4.60 11.39
C GLY A 319 26.76 4.01 10.81
N GLY A 320 27.37 3.04 11.50
CA GLY A 320 28.64 2.44 11.09
C GLY A 320 28.65 1.83 9.67
N LEU A 321 27.48 1.68 9.04
CA LEU A 321 27.34 1.23 7.65
C LEU A 321 28.00 2.19 6.64
N PHE A 322 27.92 3.51 6.84
CA PHE A 322 28.47 4.52 5.91
C PHE A 322 29.80 5.11 6.35
N ALA A 323 30.37 4.63 7.45
CA ALA A 323 31.67 5.07 7.94
C ALA A 323 32.77 4.92 6.87
N PRO A 324 33.84 5.74 6.92
CA PRO A 324 34.97 5.64 6.01
C PRO A 324 35.52 4.21 5.92
N ASP A 325 35.72 3.73 4.70
CA ASP A 325 36.23 2.38 4.42
C ASP A 325 37.36 2.46 3.39
N GLU A 326 38.59 2.33 3.87
CA GLU A 326 39.79 2.45 3.03
C GLU A 326 39.84 1.42 1.90
N LEU A 327 39.24 0.24 2.09
CA LEU A 327 39.22 -0.77 1.04
C LEU A 327 38.28 -0.32 -0.08
N LEU A 328 37.04 0.05 0.26
CA LEU A 328 36.05 0.53 -0.69
C LEU A 328 36.55 1.74 -1.49
N ASP A 329 37.32 2.62 -0.85
CA ASP A 329 37.91 3.79 -1.49
C ASP A 329 39.04 3.45 -2.49
N LYS A 330 39.61 2.24 -2.41
CA LYS A 330 40.68 1.78 -3.31
C LYS A 330 40.20 0.76 -4.34
N LEU A 331 38.96 0.28 -4.24
CA LEU A 331 38.42 -0.72 -5.17
C LEU A 331 38.18 -0.12 -6.56
N THR A 332 38.60 -0.87 -7.57
CA THR A 332 38.16 -0.67 -8.95
C THR A 332 36.81 -1.35 -9.14
N VAL A 333 35.77 -0.54 -9.35
CA VAL A 333 34.38 -0.99 -9.56
C VAL A 333 33.98 -0.60 -10.99
N PRO A 334 33.72 -1.57 -11.89
CA PRO A 334 33.42 -1.27 -13.28
C PRO A 334 31.97 -0.77 -13.47
N ASP A 335 31.74 0.03 -14.51
CA ASP A 335 30.45 0.69 -14.74
C ASP A 335 29.27 -0.30 -14.96
N ASP A 336 29.54 -1.51 -15.46
CA ASP A 336 28.52 -2.57 -15.59
C ASP A 336 27.96 -3.00 -14.22
N LEU A 337 28.79 -2.94 -13.18
CA LEU A 337 28.36 -3.18 -11.81
C LEU A 337 27.55 -2.00 -11.26
N CYS A 338 27.94 -0.75 -11.53
CA CYS A 338 27.14 0.43 -11.18
C CYS A 338 25.74 0.39 -11.81
N LYS A 339 25.62 -0.05 -13.06
CA LYS A 339 24.33 -0.29 -13.72
C LYS A 339 23.49 -1.35 -13.01
N ALA A 340 24.12 -2.40 -12.52
CA ALA A 340 23.43 -3.46 -11.80
C ALA A 340 22.95 -2.99 -10.40
N LEU A 341 23.71 -2.11 -9.74
CA LEU A 341 23.31 -1.45 -8.48
C LEU A 341 22.11 -0.49 -8.69
N ASP A 342 22.10 0.27 -9.78
CA ASP A 342 20.95 1.10 -10.19
C ASP A 342 19.69 0.24 -10.41
N LYS A 343 19.83 -0.88 -11.13
CA LYS A 343 18.72 -1.84 -11.31
C LYS A 343 18.20 -2.35 -9.95
N LEU A 344 19.09 -2.68 -9.02
CA LEU A 344 18.68 -3.10 -7.67
C LEU A 344 17.92 -1.98 -6.95
N ALA A 345 18.39 -0.74 -7.01
CA ALA A 345 17.72 0.39 -6.37
C ALA A 345 16.34 0.72 -6.99
N SER A 346 16.06 0.27 -8.22
CA SER A 346 14.76 0.50 -8.89
C SER A 346 13.61 -0.41 -8.42
N TYR A 347 13.87 -1.39 -7.56
CA TYR A 347 12.81 -2.17 -6.91
C TYR A 347 12.03 -1.31 -5.90
N ASP A 348 10.74 -1.58 -5.74
CA ASP A 348 9.90 -0.96 -4.70
C ASP A 348 10.13 -1.70 -3.36
N TYR A 349 10.79 -1.03 -2.41
CA TYR A 349 11.14 -1.58 -1.10
C TYR A 349 10.04 -1.36 -0.05
N GLY A 350 8.92 -0.77 -0.45
CA GLY A 350 7.72 -0.64 0.37
C GLY A 350 7.77 0.52 1.38
N SER A 351 6.58 0.88 1.83
CA SER A 351 6.33 1.93 2.83
C SER A 351 6.52 1.38 4.26
N PRO A 352 6.80 2.23 5.27
CA PRO A 352 6.85 1.87 6.70
C PRO A 352 5.72 0.97 7.24
N THR A 353 4.60 0.85 6.54
CA THR A 353 3.43 0.03 6.90
C THR A 353 3.36 -1.34 6.19
N ASP A 354 4.43 -1.81 5.51
CA ASP A 354 4.51 -3.13 4.86
C ASP A 354 4.81 -4.33 5.78
N ALA A 355 4.53 -4.20 7.09
CA ALA A 355 4.85 -5.22 8.09
C ALA A 355 4.20 -6.60 7.84
N GLN A 356 3.09 -6.69 7.09
CA GLN A 356 2.42 -7.97 6.80
C GLN A 356 2.84 -8.65 5.50
N SER A 357 3.54 -7.97 4.59
CA SER A 357 4.23 -8.62 3.46
C SER A 357 5.62 -9.10 3.82
N GLY A 358 6.07 -8.83 5.06
CA GLY A 358 7.48 -8.83 5.44
C GLY A 358 8.21 -7.78 4.60
N PRO A 359 8.66 -6.64 5.15
CA PRO A 359 9.43 -5.74 4.33
C PRO A 359 10.67 -6.52 3.87
N ILE A 360 11.09 -6.28 2.63
CA ILE A 360 12.31 -6.87 2.08
C ILE A 360 13.48 -6.62 3.07
N ALA A 361 13.48 -5.46 3.73
CA ALA A 361 14.52 -5.01 4.66
C ALA A 361 14.65 -5.78 6.01
N PRO A 362 13.60 -6.06 6.84
CA PRO A 362 13.79 -6.80 8.09
C PRO A 362 14.22 -8.25 7.92
N ARG A 363 13.83 -8.92 6.83
CA ARG A 363 14.34 -10.27 6.54
C ARG A 363 15.81 -10.23 6.15
N LEU A 364 16.25 -9.23 5.38
CA LEU A 364 17.67 -9.03 5.08
C LEU A 364 18.51 -8.87 6.36
N ALA A 365 18.08 -8.07 7.33
CA ALA A 365 18.83 -7.87 8.58
C ALA A 365 18.90 -9.12 9.48
N GLY A 366 17.89 -10.01 9.42
CA GLY A 366 17.84 -11.26 10.17
C GLY A 366 18.61 -12.40 9.51
N ASP A 367 18.46 -12.59 8.21
CA ASP A 367 19.09 -13.68 7.44
C ASP A 367 20.60 -13.42 7.21
N LEU A 368 21.03 -12.15 7.17
CA LEU A 368 22.46 -11.78 7.14
C LEU A 368 23.22 -12.19 8.41
N ARG A 369 22.53 -12.48 9.52
CA ARG A 369 23.17 -12.97 10.77
C ARG A 369 23.21 -14.49 10.88
N SER A 370 22.37 -15.22 10.15
CA SER A 370 22.21 -16.68 10.30
C SER A 370 22.96 -17.50 9.24
N GLU A 371 23.25 -16.94 8.06
CA GLU A 371 24.01 -17.65 7.02
C GLU A 371 25.48 -17.21 6.98
N SER A 372 26.24 -17.57 8.01
CA SER A 372 27.69 -17.79 7.87
C SER A 372 27.89 -19.24 7.42
N PRO A 373 28.30 -19.52 6.16
CA PRO A 373 28.67 -20.87 5.79
C PRO A 373 29.96 -21.21 6.54
N THR A 374 29.88 -22.16 7.48
CA THR A 374 31.04 -22.90 7.96
C THR A 374 31.65 -23.63 6.76
N PHE A 375 32.69 -23.03 6.17
CA PHE A 375 33.56 -23.73 5.24
C PHE A 375 34.33 -24.79 6.01
N GLN A 376 33.80 -26.01 6.01
CA GLN A 376 34.53 -27.19 6.44
C GLN A 376 35.50 -27.54 5.31
N CYS A 377 36.78 -27.29 5.56
CA CYS A 377 37.86 -27.64 4.65
C CYS A 377 38.08 -29.15 4.74
N ASP A 378 37.51 -29.91 3.79
CA ASP A 378 37.84 -31.32 3.62
C ASP A 378 39.22 -31.43 2.96
N SER A 379 40.23 -31.70 3.79
CA SER A 379 41.54 -32.16 3.34
C SER A 379 41.48 -33.66 3.04
N ARG A 380 41.38 -34.03 1.76
CA ARG A 380 41.78 -35.36 1.29
C ARG A 380 42.50 -35.28 -0.06
N SER A 381 43.77 -35.69 -0.04
CA SER A 381 44.60 -36.35 -1.08
C SER A 381 44.77 -35.61 -2.42
N GLU A 382 45.97 -35.40 -2.94
CA GLU A 382 47.23 -36.18 -2.88
C GLU A 382 48.46 -35.31 -2.58
#